data_AF-A0AA91KJN7-F1
#
_entry.id   AF-A0AA91KJN7-F1
#
_cell.length_a   1.000
_cell.length_b   1.000
_cell.length_c   1.000
_cell.angle_alpha   90.00
_cell.angle_beta   90.00
_cell.angle_gamma   90.00
#
_symmetry.space_group_name_H-M   'P 1'
#
loop_
_entity.id
_entity.type
_entity.pdbx_description
1 polymer ?
#
loop_
_entity_poly.entity_id
_entity_poly.type
_entity_poly.pdbx_seq_one_letter_code
_entity_poly.pdbx_strand_id
1 'polypeptide(L)'
;MQIGGMDESNLTVAFNDVDYCVKVRQAGCTIVWTPDSAMLHRESVSRGADHTPEKLHRFAREEQTVYQRWGDILPNDPYHNPNLSLIAEDFVLEACPRDLSPRSSE
;
A
#
# COMPACT_ATOMS: atom_id res chain seq x y z
N MET A 1 -18.24 -9.06 -9.33
CA MET A 1 -17.65 -7.73 -9.06
C MET A 1 -16.48 -7.54 -10.01
N GLN A 2 -16.38 -6.41 -10.70
CA GLN A 2 -15.49 -6.23 -11.85
C GLN A 2 -13.97 -6.18 -11.50
N ILE A 3 -13.63 -6.03 -10.21
CA ILE A 3 -12.27 -5.80 -9.69
C ILE A 3 -11.65 -7.06 -9.05
N GLY A 4 -12.40 -8.18 -8.96
CA GLY A 4 -11.85 -9.48 -8.51
C GLY A 4 -11.57 -9.64 -7.01
N GLY A 5 -11.82 -8.62 -6.18
CA GLY A 5 -11.68 -8.72 -4.72
C GLY A 5 -10.24 -8.75 -4.21
N MET A 6 -10.08 -9.05 -2.91
CA MET A 6 -8.79 -9.21 -2.26
C MET A 6 -8.19 -10.60 -2.56
N ASP A 7 -6.86 -10.69 -2.56
CA ASP A 7 -6.16 -11.97 -2.76
C ASP A 7 -6.01 -12.74 -1.46
N GLU A 8 -7.02 -13.56 -1.16
CA GLU A 8 -7.07 -14.39 0.05
C GLU A 8 -6.01 -15.51 0.08
N SER A 9 -5.34 -15.80 -1.04
CA SER A 9 -4.39 -16.91 -1.14
C SER A 9 -2.94 -16.45 -0.92
N ASN A 10 -2.58 -15.29 -1.48
CA ASN A 10 -1.20 -14.79 -1.45
C ASN A 10 -1.00 -13.58 -0.54
N LEU A 11 -2.07 -12.85 -0.19
CA LEU A 11 -2.01 -11.64 0.65
C LEU A 11 -3.02 -11.77 1.81
N THR A 12 -2.79 -12.76 2.65
CA THR A 12 -3.72 -13.14 3.72
C THR A 12 -3.81 -12.11 4.84
N VAL A 13 -2.73 -11.36 5.08
CA VAL A 13 -2.61 -10.49 6.25
C VAL A 13 -2.04 -9.12 5.90
N ALA A 14 -0.84 -9.06 5.31
CA ALA A 14 -0.21 -7.81 4.93
C ALA A 14 -0.48 -7.46 3.46
N PHE A 15 -0.50 -6.16 3.17
CA PHE A 15 -0.56 -5.56 1.83
C PHE A 15 -1.78 -5.92 0.96
N ASN A 16 -2.80 -6.60 1.49
CA ASN A 16 -4.04 -6.87 0.76
C ASN A 16 -4.79 -5.59 0.36
N ASP A 17 -4.72 -4.59 1.22
CA ASP A 17 -5.28 -3.25 1.02
C ASP A 17 -4.51 -2.51 -0.08
N VAL A 18 -3.18 -2.57 -0.09
CA VAL A 18 -2.33 -2.00 -1.14
C VAL A 18 -2.66 -2.62 -2.50
N ASP A 19 -2.65 -3.94 -2.60
CA ASP A 19 -3.00 -4.67 -3.83
C ASP A 19 -4.40 -4.33 -4.32
N TYR A 20 -5.39 -4.29 -3.42
CA TYR A 20 -6.75 -3.93 -3.78
C TYR A 20 -6.88 -2.47 -4.23
N CYS A 21 -6.22 -1.53 -3.56
CA CYS A 21 -6.21 -0.12 -3.94
C CYS A 21 -5.63 0.09 -5.35
N VAL A 22 -4.54 -0.62 -5.68
CA VAL A 22 -3.96 -0.57 -7.03
C VAL A 22 -4.92 -1.14 -8.07
N LYS A 23 -5.57 -2.28 -7.80
CA LYS A 23 -6.59 -2.86 -8.70
C LYS A 23 -7.77 -1.92 -8.94
N VAL A 24 -8.29 -1.28 -7.88
CA VAL A 24 -9.38 -0.31 -7.95
C VAL A 24 -8.99 0.86 -8.86
N ARG A 25 -7.78 1.41 -8.69
CA ARG A 25 -7.26 2.49 -9.55
C ARG A 25 -7.09 2.05 -11.00
N GLN A 26 -6.57 0.85 -11.25
CA GLN A 26 -6.43 0.30 -12.61
C GLN A 26 -7.79 0.08 -13.29
N ALA A 27 -8.86 -0.14 -12.52
CA ALA A 27 -10.22 -0.19 -13.01
C ALA A 27 -10.85 1.19 -13.30
N GLY A 28 -10.07 2.28 -13.21
CA GLY A 28 -10.53 3.65 -13.45
C GLY A 28 -11.36 4.25 -12.31
N CYS A 29 -11.29 3.66 -11.11
CA CYS A 29 -12.00 4.16 -9.94
C CYS A 29 -11.10 5.02 -9.04
N THR A 30 -11.70 5.97 -8.35
CA THR A 30 -11.02 6.86 -7.39
C THR A 30 -11.25 6.38 -5.96
N ILE A 31 -10.20 6.43 -5.14
CA ILE A 31 -10.28 6.14 -3.69
C ILE A 31 -10.40 7.47 -2.97
N VAL A 32 -11.49 7.65 -2.22
CA VAL A 32 -11.82 8.92 -1.55
C VAL A 32 -11.81 8.74 -0.04
N TRP A 33 -11.07 9.59 0.65
CA TRP A 33 -11.17 9.74 2.09
C TRP A 33 -12.20 10.82 2.43
N THR A 34 -13.04 10.59 3.44
CA THR A 34 -13.99 11.59 3.94
C THR A 34 -13.93 11.70 5.47
N PRO A 35 -13.93 12.92 6.03
CA PRO A 35 -14.03 13.12 7.48
C PRO A 35 -15.43 12.84 8.03
N ASP A 36 -16.47 12.75 7.18
CA ASP A 36 -17.87 12.55 7.60
C ASP A 36 -18.14 11.12 8.12
N SER A 37 -17.19 10.21 7.91
CA SER A 37 -17.26 8.84 8.40
C SER A 37 -16.06 8.55 9.29
N ALA A 38 -16.33 8.13 10.53
CA ALA A 38 -15.30 7.78 11.50
C ALA A 38 -15.47 6.32 11.94
N MET A 39 -14.37 5.56 11.89
CA MET A 39 -14.31 4.17 12.36
C MET A 39 -13.12 4.01 13.29
N LEU A 40 -13.30 3.27 14.38
CA LEU A 40 -12.23 2.92 15.30
C LEU A 40 -11.63 1.56 14.92
N HIS A 41 -10.37 1.56 14.52
CA HIS A 41 -9.62 0.33 14.29
C HIS A 41 -8.76 -0.01 15.52
N ARG A 42 -9.04 -1.17 16.14
CA ARG A 42 -8.20 -1.73 17.21
C ARG A 42 -7.10 -2.60 16.60
N GLU A 43 -6.09 -1.93 16.07
CA GLU A 43 -5.06 -2.56 15.26
C GLU A 43 -4.40 -3.76 15.97
N SER A 44 -4.30 -4.88 15.24
CA SER A 44 -3.59 -6.10 15.66
C SER A 44 -4.05 -6.77 16.97
N VAL A 45 -5.19 -6.38 17.55
CA VAL A 45 -5.64 -6.90 18.86
C VAL A 45 -5.89 -8.40 18.86
N SER A 46 -6.55 -8.96 17.83
CA SER A 46 -6.84 -10.40 17.75
C SER A 46 -5.65 -11.24 17.29
N ARG A 47 -4.78 -10.64 16.48
CA ARG A 47 -3.66 -11.33 15.81
C ARG A 47 -2.37 -11.30 16.63
N GLY A 48 -2.21 -10.28 17.48
CA GLY A 48 -0.95 -9.93 18.14
C GLY A 48 0.10 -9.43 17.13
N ALA A 49 1.27 -9.05 17.65
CA ALA A 49 2.35 -8.53 16.81
C ALA A 49 3.00 -9.61 15.90
N ASP A 50 3.66 -9.17 14.84
CA ASP A 50 4.34 -10.01 13.83
C ASP A 50 5.81 -10.28 14.17
N HIS A 51 6.05 -10.98 15.27
CA HIS A 51 7.42 -11.24 15.76
C HIS A 51 7.79 -12.73 15.84
N THR A 52 6.87 -13.64 15.49
CA THR A 52 7.22 -15.06 15.41
C THR A 52 7.89 -15.37 14.06
N PRO A 53 8.79 -16.37 13.99
CA PRO A 53 9.44 -16.75 12.74
C PRO A 53 8.44 -17.03 11.60
N GLU A 54 7.32 -17.68 11.90
CA GLU A 54 6.29 -18.01 10.90
C GLU A 54 5.62 -16.76 10.35
N LYS A 55 5.32 -15.78 11.22
CA LYS A 55 4.72 -14.50 10.82
C LYS A 55 5.68 -13.65 9.99
N LEU A 56 6.98 -13.66 10.33
CA LEU A 56 8.01 -12.98 9.55
C LEU A 56 8.18 -13.61 8.17
N HIS A 57 8.23 -14.94 8.07
CA HIS A 57 8.29 -15.63 6.78
C HIS A 57 7.04 -15.38 5.92
N ARG A 58 5.86 -15.32 6.54
CA ARG A 58 4.63 -14.92 5.84
C ARG A 58 4.75 -13.48 5.33
N PHE A 59 5.14 -12.54 6.18
CA PHE A 59 5.29 -11.13 5.81
C PHE A 59 6.24 -10.96 4.61
N ALA A 60 7.41 -11.59 4.65
CA ALA A 60 8.38 -11.54 3.55
C ALA A 60 7.82 -12.11 2.23
N ARG A 61 7.02 -13.19 2.30
CA ARG A 61 6.34 -13.73 1.11
C ARG A 61 5.27 -12.79 0.55
N GLU A 62 4.47 -12.19 1.42
CA GLU A 62 3.41 -11.24 1.05
C GLU A 62 4.03 -9.97 0.45
N GLU A 63 5.10 -9.46 1.05
CA GLU A 63 5.91 -8.36 0.53
C GLU A 63 6.45 -8.67 -0.86
N GLN A 64 7.10 -9.84 -1.03
CA GLN A 64 7.61 -10.27 -2.33
C GLN A 64 6.51 -10.36 -3.40
N THR A 65 5.32 -10.83 -3.02
CA THR A 65 4.16 -10.92 -3.93
C THR A 65 3.75 -9.53 -4.43
N VAL A 66 3.70 -8.53 -3.54
CA VAL A 66 3.35 -7.16 -3.90
C VAL A 66 4.42 -6.51 -4.76
N TYR A 67 5.71 -6.68 -4.45
CA TYR A 67 6.78 -6.18 -5.32
C TYR A 67 6.78 -6.82 -6.71
N GLN A 68 6.50 -8.12 -6.82
CA GLN A 68 6.42 -8.80 -8.12
C GLN A 68 5.25 -8.28 -8.97
N ARG A 69 4.13 -7.90 -8.35
CA ARG A 69 2.95 -7.41 -9.08
C ARG A 69 3.02 -5.93 -9.40
N TRP A 70 3.47 -5.13 -8.44
CA TRP A 70 3.28 -3.68 -8.42
C TRP A 70 4.59 -2.91 -8.30
N GLY A 71 5.75 -3.57 -8.47
CA GLY A 71 7.08 -2.96 -8.33
C GLY A 71 7.32 -1.75 -9.23
N ASP A 72 6.66 -1.66 -10.38
CA ASP A 72 6.77 -0.49 -11.27
C ASP A 72 5.86 0.68 -10.82
N ILE A 73 4.79 0.36 -10.08
CA ILE A 73 3.78 1.32 -9.63
C ILE A 73 4.17 1.95 -8.30
N LEU A 74 4.62 1.14 -7.33
CA LEU A 74 4.87 1.61 -5.96
C LEU A 74 5.89 2.76 -5.85
N PRO A 75 7.03 2.76 -6.58
CA PRO A 75 7.97 3.87 -6.54
C PRO A 75 7.42 5.16 -7.16
N ASN A 76 6.39 5.03 -8.00
CA ASN A 76 5.77 6.10 -8.78
C ASN A 76 4.33 6.39 -8.33
N ASP A 77 3.99 6.10 -7.06
CA ASP A 77 2.63 6.37 -6.56
C ASP A 77 2.35 7.89 -6.59
N PRO A 78 1.38 8.37 -7.39
CA PRO A 78 1.06 9.79 -7.48
C PRO A 78 0.46 10.36 -6.20
N TYR A 79 0.19 9.56 -5.17
CA TYR A 79 -0.24 10.05 -3.86
C TYR A 79 0.91 10.18 -2.85
N HIS A 80 2.04 9.49 -3.05
CA HIS A 80 3.21 9.63 -2.17
C HIS A 80 4.09 10.82 -2.58
N ASN A 81 4.39 11.75 -1.67
CA ASN A 81 5.11 13.00 -2.00
C ASN A 81 6.51 12.71 -2.57
N PRO A 82 6.87 13.24 -3.77
CA PRO A 82 8.15 12.94 -4.44
C PRO A 82 9.37 13.49 -3.69
N ASN A 83 9.16 14.38 -2.73
CA ASN A 83 10.20 14.94 -1.87
C ASN A 83 10.51 14.06 -0.66
N LEU A 84 9.74 13.00 -0.42
CA LEU A 84 9.94 12.07 0.69
C LEU A 84 10.65 10.80 0.24
N SER A 85 11.46 10.24 1.13
CA SER A 85 12.20 9.00 0.89
C SER A 85 11.26 7.81 0.73
N LEU A 86 11.58 6.93 -0.23
CA LEU A 86 10.90 5.62 -0.37
C LEU A 86 11.47 4.56 0.57
N ILE A 87 12.62 4.81 1.20
CA ILE A 87 13.38 3.82 1.98
C ILE A 87 13.45 4.22 3.45
N ALA A 88 13.61 5.52 3.73
CA ALA A 88 13.64 6.02 5.09
C ALA A 88 12.21 6.25 5.62
N GLU A 89 12.02 5.96 6.89
CA GLU A 89 10.77 6.21 7.62
C GLU A 89 10.64 7.71 8.01
N ASP A 90 9.60 8.06 8.77
CA ASP A 90 9.45 9.37 9.45
C ASP A 90 9.53 10.63 8.57
N PHE A 91 8.97 10.60 7.36
CA PHE A 91 8.88 11.76 6.46
C PHE A 91 10.25 12.39 6.16
N VAL A 92 11.31 11.57 6.11
CA VAL A 92 12.64 12.01 5.72
C VAL A 92 12.63 12.50 4.28
N LEU A 93 13.33 13.61 4.02
CA LEU A 93 13.47 14.16 2.68
C LEU A 93 14.34 13.26 1.80
N GLU A 94 13.93 13.10 0.55
CA GLU A 94 14.71 12.40 -0.46
C GLU A 94 15.92 13.25 -0.87
N ALA A 95 17.09 12.62 -1.03
CA ALA A 95 18.31 13.32 -1.43
C ALA A 95 18.18 13.92 -2.85
N CYS A 96 17.52 13.18 -3.73
CA CYS A 96 17.16 13.60 -5.08
C CYS A 96 15.65 13.38 -5.26
N PRO A 97 14.81 14.43 -5.12
CA PRO A 97 13.38 14.30 -5.34
C PRO A 97 13.05 13.64 -6.69
N ARG A 98 11.97 12.87 -6.73
CA ARG A 98 11.50 12.17 -7.94
C ARG A 98 10.83 13.15 -8.92
N ASP A 99 9.74 12.76 -9.58
CA ASP A 99 9.03 13.67 -10.49
C ASP A 99 8.34 14.80 -9.71
N LEU A 100 8.72 16.04 -10.03
CA LEU A 100 8.16 17.27 -9.48
C LEU A 100 7.17 17.96 -10.41
N SER A 101 6.78 17.29 -11.50
CA SER A 101 5.74 17.78 -12.39
C SER A 101 4.43 18.05 -11.60
N PRO A 102 3.64 19.06 -11.99
CA PRO A 102 2.35 19.29 -11.37
C PRO A 102 1.49 18.03 -11.48
N ARG A 103 0.98 17.55 -10.35
CA ARG A 103 0.05 16.40 -10.33
C ARG A 103 -1.23 16.82 -11.03
N SER A 104 -1.48 16.27 -12.22
CA SER A 104 -2.73 16.45 -12.94
C SER A 104 -3.86 15.74 -12.19
N SER A 105 -4.98 16.44 -12.03
CA SER A 105 -6.20 15.94 -11.40
C SER A 105 -7.05 15.15 -12.40
N GLU A 106 -6.44 14.17 -13.09
CA GLU A 106 -7.21 13.20 -13.91
C GLU A 106 -7.88 12.15 -13.02
#